data_AF-A0A932D0K4-F1
#
_entry.id   AF-A0A932D0K4-F1
#
_cell.length_a   1.000
_cell.length_b   1.000
_cell.length_c   1.000
_cell.angle_alpha   90.00
_cell.angle_beta   90.00
_cell.angle_gamma   90.00
#
_symmetry.space_group_name_H-M   'P 1'
#
loop_
_entity.id
_entity.type
_entity.pdbx_description
1 polymer ?
#
loop_
_entity_poly.entity_id
_entity_poly.type
_entity_poly.pdbx_seq_one_letter_code
_entity_poly.pdbx_strand_id
1 'polypeptide(L)'
;MCDLARVFGSVVLAFGLVTGCDCGEGDDTRSEPDAASSADAAPDATADAARDAETSPDSAVDAAVDASVDARADTGSDAASDAEIDAGGQECGPDVVFCEEAEERGLLVDGPAYGRGAAWIDVDGDGWEDLWQSDTGSGHDGHERTSMLYRNLGDATFEAMDLGIDTDDMLRNWTGSWADYDADGDPDLLLVNGGYSREEPCALYRNDLADTGAFTDVSGPAGILELPSRWWSAGFADFDGDSLLDIAVTAIRGPLALYRNEGDGTFQEVAAAVGLTDPVGDTKNPVWFDHDLDGDQDLYVASVTDHHFFRNDGPDGFVDVTEDLLEAIGASSPVFAAAAADFDQDGWEDLYLGRWDSGDRVLVNQGGEGFEMVGEDAGLDAVGHPLGTENTMGMTAGDVDADGWPDALIGPGRPSEAGPPVAFCNDGVRPLHFHRCSDDFVAGHGEARNHGIVLADPDHDGDVDVFWNLGGHVEFDIETGEDTTEMGAFYVNRPRTPARTAVIHLVGAPSNLPAIGARVEVVGSETHYYTIHAMQGFPGQNSDWLPVSLGDSDTGTATITWPSGAVSEVELIVGDRVEIEE
;
A
#
# COMPACT_ATOMS: atom_id res chain seq x y z
N MET A 1 36.39 8.55 42.07
CA MET A 1 36.87 9.23 43.29
C MET A 1 37.30 10.63 42.86
N CYS A 2 36.67 11.69 43.42
CA CYS A 2 36.86 13.14 43.15
C CYS A 2 36.36 13.63 41.78
N ASP A 3 35.74 14.81 41.57
CA ASP A 3 35.29 15.91 42.44
C ASP A 3 34.41 16.89 41.59
N LEU A 4 33.56 17.69 42.27
CA LEU A 4 32.96 19.00 41.90
C LEU A 4 32.15 19.15 40.58
N ALA A 5 30.87 19.59 40.50
CA ALA A 5 30.03 20.64 41.13
C ALA A 5 29.85 21.96 40.31
N ARG A 6 28.59 22.16 39.84
CA ARG A 6 27.76 23.39 39.71
C ARG A 6 28.23 24.61 38.86
N VAL A 7 27.32 25.17 38.03
CA VAL A 7 26.45 26.36 38.30
C VAL A 7 25.84 26.87 36.98
N PHE A 8 24.50 27.02 36.93
CA PHE A 8 23.66 28.14 36.44
C PHE A 8 22.19 27.65 36.66
N GLY A 9 21.18 28.38 37.12
CA GLY A 9 21.02 29.80 37.44
C GLY A 9 19.62 30.25 37.02
N SER A 10 18.54 29.75 37.66
CA SER A 10 17.16 30.21 37.42
C SER A 10 16.65 31.06 38.58
N VAL A 11 16.18 32.27 38.25
CA VAL A 11 15.54 33.25 39.13
C VAL A 11 14.13 33.49 38.61
N VAL A 12 13.10 33.18 39.39
CA VAL A 12 11.85 33.97 39.52
C VAL A 12 11.28 33.76 40.95
N LEU A 13 11.11 34.88 41.68
CA LEU A 13 10.35 35.05 42.94
C LEU A 13 8.83 35.07 42.63
N ALA A 14 7.84 34.78 43.49
CA ALA A 14 7.54 35.29 44.83
C ALA A 14 6.26 34.58 45.36
N PHE A 15 6.25 33.95 46.55
CA PHE A 15 5.71 34.40 47.87
C PHE A 15 4.18 34.29 48.17
N GLY A 16 3.88 33.53 49.25
CA GLY A 16 2.70 33.65 50.14
C GLY A 16 2.04 32.28 50.51
N LEU A 17 2.44 31.46 51.50
CA LEU A 17 2.29 31.55 52.99
C LEU A 17 0.84 31.89 53.43
N VAL A 18 0.10 31.21 54.34
CA VAL A 18 0.31 30.28 55.50
C VAL A 18 -1.06 29.58 55.77
N THR A 19 -1.24 28.34 56.24
CA THR A 19 -1.29 27.75 57.62
C THR A 19 -2.10 26.44 57.48
N GLY A 20 -1.89 25.31 58.18
CA GLY A 20 -1.02 24.95 59.28
C GLY A 20 -1.07 23.44 59.55
N CYS A 21 -0.08 22.95 60.30
CA CYS A 21 0.12 21.57 60.75
C CYS A 21 -1.00 21.05 61.67
N ASP A 22 -1.16 19.72 61.71
CA ASP A 22 -1.05 19.00 62.98
C ASP A 22 -0.50 17.57 62.77
N CYS A 23 0.46 17.20 63.61
CA CYS A 23 1.10 15.88 63.68
C CYS A 23 0.71 15.25 65.03
N GLY A 24 0.38 13.97 65.04
CA GLY A 24 0.21 13.19 66.28
C GLY A 24 0.95 11.85 66.18
N GLU A 25 2.08 11.76 66.88
CA GLU A 25 2.82 10.54 67.18
C GLU A 25 2.07 9.67 68.21
N GLY A 26 2.22 8.35 68.10
CA GLY A 26 1.76 7.37 69.10
C GLY A 26 2.47 6.04 68.90
N ASP A 27 3.30 5.69 69.89
CA ASP A 27 4.34 4.66 69.91
C ASP A 27 3.81 3.23 70.22
N ASP A 28 4.61 2.27 69.76
CA ASP A 28 4.97 1.00 70.42
C ASP A 28 4.12 -0.31 70.38
N THR A 29 4.81 -1.34 69.88
CA THR A 29 4.79 -2.79 70.23
C THR A 29 3.79 -3.81 69.62
N ARG A 30 4.44 -4.81 68.97
CA ARG A 30 4.28 -6.28 69.07
C ARG A 30 3.14 -7.03 68.33
N SER A 31 3.63 -7.96 67.49
CA SER A 31 3.22 -9.36 67.25
C SER A 31 1.90 -9.67 66.53
N GLU A 32 2.03 -10.41 65.43
CA GLU A 32 1.06 -11.30 64.76
C GLU A 32 0.16 -12.07 65.77
N PRO A 33 -1.10 -12.42 65.43
CA PRO A 33 -1.34 -13.59 64.56
C PRO A 33 -2.66 -13.62 63.73
N ASP A 34 -2.65 -14.54 62.77
CA ASP A 34 -3.71 -15.44 62.28
C ASP A 34 -5.19 -15.02 62.30
N ALA A 35 -5.76 -15.06 61.10
CA ALA A 35 -7.19 -15.00 60.82
C ALA A 35 -7.93 -16.30 61.18
N ALA A 36 -9.05 -16.18 61.90
CA ALA A 36 -10.15 -17.13 61.83
C ALA A 36 -11.50 -16.54 62.33
N SER A 37 -12.43 -16.43 61.38
CA SER A 37 -13.85 -16.82 61.48
C SER A 37 -14.90 -15.93 62.17
N SER A 38 -16.07 -15.94 61.49
CA SER A 38 -17.45 -15.79 61.97
C SER A 38 -17.97 -14.37 62.22
N ALA A 39 -19.21 -13.99 61.93
CA ALA A 39 -20.35 -14.57 61.18
C ALA A 39 -21.47 -13.50 61.16
N ASP A 40 -22.43 -13.68 60.24
CA ASP A 40 -23.86 -13.28 60.33
C ASP A 40 -24.22 -11.78 60.33
N ALA A 41 -25.26 -11.29 59.63
CA ALA A 41 -26.30 -11.90 58.80
C ALA A 41 -27.02 -10.79 57.99
N ALA A 42 -27.60 -11.15 56.85
CA ALA A 42 -28.78 -10.50 56.29
C ALA A 42 -29.78 -11.58 55.84
N PRO A 43 -31.10 -11.35 55.96
CA PRO A 43 -32.08 -12.42 55.96
C PRO A 43 -32.59 -12.82 54.57
N ASP A 44 -33.11 -14.04 54.59
CA ASP A 44 -33.59 -14.97 53.59
C ASP A 44 -34.98 -14.63 53.01
N ALA A 45 -35.19 -14.96 51.73
CA ALA A 45 -36.42 -15.56 51.21
C ALA A 45 -36.21 -16.10 49.78
N THR A 46 -35.65 -17.32 49.70
CA THR A 46 -36.14 -18.52 48.95
C THR A 46 -36.78 -18.39 47.56
N ALA A 47 -36.60 -19.29 46.59
CA ALA A 47 -35.71 -20.44 46.35
C ALA A 47 -36.13 -21.03 44.98
N ASP A 48 -35.15 -21.47 44.20
CA ASP A 48 -35.12 -22.58 43.20
C ASP A 48 -34.45 -22.13 41.89
N ALA A 49 -33.47 -22.81 41.32
CA ALA A 49 -32.55 -23.84 41.77
C ALA A 49 -31.43 -23.91 40.72
N ALA A 50 -30.20 -24.13 41.21
CA ALA A 50 -29.01 -24.66 40.53
C ALA A 50 -28.03 -23.68 39.80
N ARG A 51 -27.07 -23.21 40.62
CA ARG A 51 -25.58 -23.20 40.48
C ARG A 51 -24.90 -22.44 39.31
N ASP A 52 -24.33 -21.28 39.67
CA ASP A 52 -22.95 -20.73 39.56
C ASP A 52 -21.98 -21.38 38.53
N ALA A 53 -21.09 -20.67 37.81
CA ALA A 53 -20.43 -19.38 38.08
C ALA A 53 -19.89 -18.72 36.79
N GLU A 54 -19.64 -17.41 36.86
CA GLU A 54 -19.02 -16.52 35.86
C GLU A 54 -17.55 -16.85 35.55
N THR A 55 -17.10 -16.59 34.31
CA THR A 55 -15.99 -15.65 33.94
C THR A 55 -15.81 -15.62 32.39
N SER A 56 -15.40 -14.46 31.87
CA SER A 56 -15.28 -13.98 30.47
C SER A 56 -14.52 -14.86 29.45
N PRO A 57 -14.68 -14.60 28.11
CA PRO A 57 -14.20 -15.46 27.04
C PRO A 57 -12.84 -15.00 26.49
N ASP A 58 -11.93 -15.95 26.26
CA ASP A 58 -10.79 -15.81 25.36
C ASP A 58 -10.38 -17.20 24.85
N SER A 59 -9.93 -17.26 23.59
CA SER A 59 -9.46 -18.41 22.80
C SER A 59 -10.49 -19.22 21.99
N ALA A 60 -10.62 -18.83 20.73
CA ALA A 60 -10.88 -19.70 19.59
C ALA A 60 -9.69 -19.46 18.63
N VAL A 61 -9.08 -20.39 17.91
CA VAL A 61 -9.54 -21.67 17.37
C VAL A 61 -8.29 -22.55 17.23
N ASP A 62 -8.35 -23.82 17.63
CA ASP A 62 -7.36 -24.82 17.20
C ASP A 62 -8.04 -26.15 16.89
N ALA A 63 -7.53 -26.77 15.83
CA ALA A 63 -7.82 -28.03 15.13
C ALA A 63 -8.91 -29.01 15.62
N ALA A 64 -9.68 -29.53 14.65
CA ALA A 64 -10.27 -30.87 14.73
C ALA A 64 -10.14 -31.63 13.39
N VAL A 65 -9.14 -32.51 13.35
CA VAL A 65 -9.02 -33.66 12.45
C VAL A 65 -10.06 -34.70 12.84
N ASP A 66 -10.84 -35.23 11.89
CA ASP A 66 -11.41 -36.57 12.04
C ASP A 66 -11.34 -37.37 10.74
N ALA A 67 -10.87 -38.60 10.89
CA ALA A 67 -10.67 -39.58 9.85
C ALA A 67 -11.76 -40.64 9.98
N SER A 68 -12.45 -40.96 8.88
CA SER A 68 -13.17 -42.23 8.78
C SER A 68 -12.95 -42.90 7.42
N VAL A 69 -12.21 -44.00 7.49
CA VAL A 69 -12.06 -45.02 6.45
C VAL A 69 -13.34 -45.86 6.40
N ASP A 70 -13.92 -46.05 5.21
CA ASP A 70 -14.50 -47.34 4.87
C ASP A 70 -14.53 -47.62 3.35
N ALA A 71 -14.25 -48.87 3.00
CA ALA A 71 -13.95 -49.34 1.66
C ALA A 71 -15.15 -50.04 0.98
N ARG A 72 -15.29 -49.93 -0.36
CA ARG A 72 -15.25 -51.08 -1.32
C ARG A 72 -15.75 -50.79 -2.75
N ALA A 73 -14.92 -51.26 -3.70
CA ALA A 73 -15.21 -52.05 -4.91
C ALA A 73 -15.70 -51.40 -6.23
N ASP A 74 -14.73 -51.17 -7.12
CA ASP A 74 -14.55 -51.75 -8.49
C ASP A 74 -15.77 -51.84 -9.45
N THR A 75 -15.70 -51.12 -10.58
CA THR A 75 -15.49 -51.69 -11.94
C THR A 75 -15.70 -50.61 -13.02
N GLY A 76 -14.80 -50.56 -14.01
CA GLY A 76 -15.12 -49.99 -15.33
C GLY A 76 -14.00 -49.16 -15.95
N SER A 77 -13.37 -49.73 -16.96
CA SER A 77 -12.44 -49.09 -17.90
C SER A 77 -13.06 -47.86 -18.57
N ASP A 78 -12.25 -46.86 -18.88
CA ASP A 78 -11.97 -46.46 -20.27
C ASP A 78 -10.87 -45.40 -20.33
N ALA A 79 -10.19 -45.36 -21.46
CA ALA A 79 -8.89 -44.73 -21.70
C ALA A 79 -8.89 -43.21 -21.43
N ALA A 80 -7.93 -42.76 -20.62
CA ALA A 80 -7.53 -41.35 -20.56
C ALA A 80 -6.67 -41.05 -21.81
N SER A 81 -7.20 -40.22 -22.70
CA SER A 81 -6.41 -39.38 -23.58
C SER A 81 -5.85 -38.24 -22.75
N ASP A 82 -4.56 -37.97 -22.92
CA ASP A 82 -3.89 -36.75 -22.46
C ASP A 82 -4.73 -35.54 -22.90
N ALA A 83 -5.27 -34.82 -21.93
CA ALA A 83 -5.81 -33.49 -22.11
C ALA A 83 -4.80 -32.55 -21.44
N GLU A 84 -4.00 -31.89 -22.26
CA GLU A 84 -3.38 -30.61 -21.90
C GLU A 84 -4.50 -29.72 -21.35
N ILE A 85 -4.26 -29.13 -20.18
CA ILE A 85 -5.07 -28.04 -19.67
C ILE A 85 -4.72 -26.86 -20.58
N ASP A 86 -5.61 -26.58 -21.53
CA ASP A 86 -5.62 -25.36 -22.32
C ASP A 86 -5.92 -24.23 -21.34
N ALA A 87 -4.92 -23.38 -21.04
CA ALA A 87 -5.11 -22.12 -20.36
C ALA A 87 -5.99 -21.26 -21.29
N GLY A 88 -7.30 -21.29 -21.03
CA GLY A 88 -8.29 -20.59 -21.84
C GLY A 88 -8.22 -19.09 -21.61
N GLY A 89 -7.12 -18.46 -21.97
CA GLY A 89 -7.04 -17.02 -22.20
C GLY A 89 -7.96 -16.66 -23.36
N GLN A 90 -8.64 -15.53 -23.25
CA GLN A 90 -9.39 -14.97 -24.36
C GLN A 90 -8.39 -14.62 -25.47
N GLU A 91 -8.49 -15.25 -26.66
CA GLU A 91 -7.69 -14.80 -27.80
C GLU A 91 -7.97 -13.32 -28.05
N CYS A 92 -6.92 -12.50 -28.15
CA CYS A 92 -6.97 -11.08 -28.47
C CYS A 92 -7.63 -10.82 -29.82
N GLY A 93 -8.96 -10.76 -29.77
CA GLY A 93 -9.83 -10.50 -30.90
C GLY A 93 -10.15 -9.01 -31.03
N PRO A 94 -10.78 -8.61 -32.15
CA PRO A 94 -11.08 -7.22 -32.45
C PRO A 94 -12.10 -6.56 -31.50
N ASP A 95 -12.74 -7.33 -30.62
CA ASP A 95 -13.74 -6.85 -29.67
C ASP A 95 -13.18 -6.72 -28.24
N VAL A 96 -11.93 -7.12 -28.01
CA VAL A 96 -11.24 -7.10 -26.71
C VAL A 96 -10.42 -5.81 -26.59
N VAL A 97 -10.62 -5.06 -25.51
CA VAL A 97 -9.91 -3.79 -25.27
C VAL A 97 -8.58 -4.05 -24.59
N PHE A 98 -8.55 -4.86 -23.54
CA PHE A 98 -7.32 -5.22 -22.84
C PHE A 98 -6.85 -6.64 -23.16
N CYS A 99 -5.58 -6.74 -23.51
CA CYS A 99 -4.98 -7.95 -24.04
C CYS A 99 -3.84 -8.46 -23.16
N GLU A 100 -4.00 -9.65 -22.58
CA GLU A 100 -2.94 -10.29 -21.82
C GLU A 100 -1.81 -10.74 -22.77
N GLU A 101 -0.60 -10.22 -22.57
CA GLU A 101 0.54 -10.42 -23.48
C GLU A 101 1.88 -10.63 -22.75
N ALA A 102 1.89 -10.93 -21.45
CA ALA A 102 3.12 -10.93 -20.65
C ALA A 102 4.24 -11.82 -21.27
N GLU A 103 3.93 -13.08 -21.60
CA GLU A 103 4.92 -13.99 -22.18
C GLU A 103 5.40 -13.52 -23.57
N GLU A 104 4.49 -13.01 -24.40
CA GLU A 104 4.81 -12.55 -25.77
C GLU A 104 5.65 -11.27 -25.76
N ARG A 105 5.50 -10.43 -24.73
CA ARG A 105 6.29 -9.22 -24.50
C ARG A 105 7.63 -9.48 -23.82
N GLY A 106 7.97 -10.73 -23.49
CA GLY A 106 9.27 -11.07 -22.89
C GLY A 106 9.33 -10.95 -21.37
N LEU A 107 8.18 -10.80 -20.71
CA LEU A 107 8.05 -10.95 -19.26
C LEU A 107 8.03 -12.43 -18.86
N LEU A 108 8.03 -12.71 -17.56
CA LEU A 108 7.83 -14.06 -16.99
C LEU A 108 8.92 -15.09 -17.28
N VAL A 109 10.12 -14.65 -17.65
CA VAL A 109 11.26 -15.53 -17.98
C VAL A 109 11.68 -16.50 -16.86
N ASP A 110 11.36 -16.17 -15.60
CA ASP A 110 11.71 -16.95 -14.42
C ASP A 110 10.60 -17.91 -13.97
N GLY A 111 9.46 -17.91 -14.67
CA GLY A 111 8.33 -18.77 -14.38
C GLY A 111 7.37 -18.20 -13.32
N PRO A 112 6.47 -19.05 -12.78
CA PRO A 112 5.48 -18.63 -11.80
C PRO A 112 6.14 -18.15 -10.50
N ALA A 113 5.62 -17.06 -9.94
CA ALA A 113 6.16 -16.33 -8.81
C ALA A 113 5.23 -16.36 -7.60
N TYR A 114 5.75 -15.98 -6.42
CA TYR A 114 4.94 -15.54 -5.27
C TYR A 114 4.77 -14.03 -5.33
N GLY A 115 4.20 -13.55 -6.44
CA GLY A 115 4.08 -12.12 -6.74
C GLY A 115 3.57 -11.30 -5.57
N ARG A 116 4.35 -10.27 -5.23
CA ARG A 116 3.99 -9.26 -4.24
C ARG A 116 3.77 -7.93 -4.94
N GLY A 117 4.61 -6.93 -4.70
CA GLY A 117 4.51 -5.62 -5.33
C GLY A 117 5.16 -5.49 -6.70
N ALA A 118 4.86 -4.40 -7.38
CA ALA A 118 5.46 -4.03 -8.66
C ALA A 118 5.63 -2.51 -8.75
N ALA A 119 6.47 -2.05 -9.68
CA ALA A 119 6.65 -0.63 -9.96
C ALA A 119 7.02 -0.40 -11.43
N TRP A 120 6.54 0.69 -12.01
CA TRP A 120 7.03 1.25 -13.27
C TRP A 120 8.02 2.36 -12.98
N ILE A 121 9.23 2.28 -13.54
CA ILE A 121 10.30 3.25 -13.28
C ILE A 121 11.30 3.27 -14.45
N ASP A 122 11.70 4.43 -14.94
CA ASP A 122 12.83 4.55 -15.89
C ASP A 122 14.15 4.39 -15.11
N VAL A 123 14.64 3.16 -14.97
CA VAL A 123 15.75 2.87 -14.04
C VAL A 123 17.11 3.26 -14.60
N ASP A 124 17.23 3.42 -15.91
CA ASP A 124 18.51 3.72 -16.56
C ASP A 124 18.52 4.97 -17.44
N GLY A 125 17.46 5.78 -17.33
CA GLY A 125 17.35 7.12 -17.89
C GLY A 125 17.30 7.11 -19.42
N ASP A 126 16.78 6.04 -20.02
CA ASP A 126 16.66 5.92 -21.47
C ASP A 126 15.33 6.47 -22.02
N GLY A 127 14.46 6.92 -21.12
CA GLY A 127 13.19 7.58 -21.39
C GLY A 127 12.02 6.62 -21.56
N TRP A 128 12.19 5.34 -21.20
CA TRP A 128 11.14 4.31 -21.22
C TRP A 128 11.02 3.69 -19.84
N GLU A 129 9.82 3.67 -19.27
CA GLU A 129 9.64 3.02 -17.98
C GLU A 129 9.87 1.51 -18.05
N ASP A 130 10.71 1.02 -17.14
CA ASP A 130 11.03 -0.37 -16.90
C ASP A 130 10.11 -0.95 -15.83
N LEU A 131 9.98 -2.29 -15.79
CA LEU A 131 9.11 -2.98 -14.84
C LEU A 131 9.92 -3.66 -13.75
N TRP A 132 9.70 -3.24 -12.50
CA TRP A 132 10.11 -3.97 -11.31
C TRP A 132 9.00 -4.92 -10.84
N GLN A 133 9.36 -6.16 -10.57
CA GLN A 133 8.49 -7.19 -10.04
C GLN A 133 9.13 -7.80 -8.79
N SER A 134 8.51 -7.60 -7.62
CA SER A 134 8.95 -8.29 -6.41
C SER A 134 8.40 -9.71 -6.33
N ASP A 135 9.26 -10.62 -5.87
CA ASP A 135 8.95 -12.02 -5.59
C ASP A 135 9.60 -12.40 -4.25
N THR A 136 8.95 -13.30 -3.51
CA THR A 136 9.39 -13.71 -2.19
C THR A 136 9.65 -15.21 -2.11
N GLY A 137 10.88 -15.56 -1.72
CA GLY A 137 11.20 -16.83 -1.08
C GLY A 137 11.62 -17.98 -2.00
N SER A 138 12.17 -19.01 -1.36
CA SER A 138 12.32 -20.33 -1.97
C SER A 138 11.01 -21.10 -1.79
N GLY A 139 10.37 -21.52 -2.88
CA GLY A 139 9.10 -22.27 -2.81
C GLY A 139 9.23 -23.61 -2.08
N HIS A 140 8.09 -24.23 -1.76
CA HIS A 140 8.05 -25.59 -1.19
C HIS A 140 8.77 -26.63 -2.08
N ASP A 141 8.81 -26.35 -3.37
CA ASP A 141 9.51 -27.11 -4.42
C ASP A 141 11.04 -26.98 -4.39
N GLY A 142 11.58 -26.09 -3.57
CA GLY A 142 13.02 -25.83 -3.45
C GLY A 142 13.59 -24.98 -4.60
N HIS A 143 12.74 -24.33 -5.40
CA HIS A 143 13.15 -23.35 -6.39
C HIS A 143 13.30 -21.97 -5.72
N GLU A 144 14.50 -21.39 -5.84
CA GLU A 144 14.78 -20.01 -5.47
C GLU A 144 14.24 -19.11 -6.59
N ARG A 145 13.27 -18.25 -6.26
CA ARG A 145 12.68 -17.28 -7.17
C ARG A 145 13.02 -15.89 -6.65
N THR A 146 13.63 -15.08 -7.50
CA THR A 146 14.09 -13.74 -7.14
C THR A 146 13.17 -12.70 -7.72
N SER A 147 13.10 -11.54 -7.06
CA SER A 147 12.55 -10.35 -7.68
C SER A 147 13.26 -10.04 -9.00
N MET A 148 12.55 -9.41 -9.93
CA MET A 148 13.00 -9.19 -11.30
C MET A 148 12.87 -7.72 -11.68
N LEU A 149 13.84 -7.25 -12.47
CA LEU A 149 13.71 -6.02 -13.23
C LEU A 149 13.72 -6.36 -14.71
N TYR A 150 12.79 -5.77 -15.44
CA TYR A 150 12.60 -5.95 -16.87
C TYR A 150 12.81 -4.61 -17.58
N ARG A 151 13.88 -4.52 -18.36
CA ARG A 151 14.16 -3.35 -19.18
C ARG A 151 13.20 -3.28 -20.35
N ASN A 152 12.54 -2.14 -20.55
CA ASN A 152 11.72 -1.85 -21.71
C ASN A 152 12.60 -1.54 -22.94
N LEU A 153 12.25 -2.12 -24.09
CA LEU A 153 12.99 -1.97 -25.35
C LEU A 153 12.40 -0.89 -26.26
N GLY A 154 11.40 -0.15 -25.78
CA GLY A 154 10.78 1.00 -26.43
C GLY A 154 9.54 0.71 -27.27
N ASP A 155 8.91 -0.44 -27.03
CA ASP A 155 7.65 -0.86 -27.66
C ASP A 155 6.83 -1.79 -26.74
N ALA A 156 7.00 -1.63 -25.42
CA ALA A 156 6.50 -2.55 -24.40
C ALA A 156 6.88 -4.01 -24.67
N THR A 157 8.10 -4.24 -25.17
CA THR A 157 8.78 -5.53 -25.08
C THR A 157 9.94 -5.41 -24.11
N PHE A 158 10.25 -6.51 -23.43
CA PHE A 158 11.05 -6.49 -22.23
C PHE A 158 12.18 -7.53 -22.26
N GLU A 159 13.29 -7.20 -21.61
CA GLU A 159 14.34 -8.17 -21.28
C GLU A 159 14.77 -8.07 -19.81
N ALA A 160 15.09 -9.21 -19.19
CA ALA A 160 15.54 -9.21 -17.81
C ALA A 160 16.89 -8.47 -17.65
N MET A 161 16.97 -7.65 -16.61
CA MET A 161 18.14 -6.86 -16.26
C MET A 161 18.77 -7.34 -14.95
N ASP A 162 20.10 -7.40 -14.92
CA ASP A 162 20.87 -7.64 -13.70
C ASP A 162 21.41 -6.30 -13.19
N LEU A 163 20.86 -5.84 -12.07
CA LEU A 163 21.19 -4.58 -11.43
C LEU A 163 22.39 -4.68 -10.46
N GLY A 164 22.96 -5.87 -10.26
CA GLY A 164 24.04 -6.09 -9.29
C GLY A 164 23.59 -6.02 -7.82
N ILE A 165 22.29 -6.11 -7.56
CA ILE A 165 21.68 -6.19 -6.22
C ILE A 165 22.00 -7.55 -5.59
N ASP A 166 22.20 -7.60 -4.27
CA ASP A 166 22.48 -8.84 -3.57
C ASP A 166 21.30 -9.82 -3.68
N THR A 167 21.58 -11.03 -4.17
CA THR A 167 20.57 -12.07 -4.38
C THR A 167 19.83 -12.44 -3.09
N ASP A 168 20.48 -12.36 -1.92
CA ASP A 168 19.83 -12.64 -0.64
C ASP A 168 18.70 -11.64 -0.33
N ASP A 169 18.88 -10.36 -0.69
CA ASP A 169 17.81 -9.34 -0.55
C ASP A 169 16.73 -9.53 -1.60
N MET A 170 17.12 -9.86 -2.84
CA MET A 170 16.19 -10.18 -3.93
C MET A 170 15.29 -11.39 -3.66
N LEU A 171 15.71 -12.29 -2.77
CA LEU A 171 14.95 -13.47 -2.34
C LEU A 171 14.02 -13.22 -1.14
N ARG A 172 14.25 -12.15 -0.38
CA ARG A 172 13.66 -11.94 0.96
C ARG A 172 12.75 -10.73 1.04
N ASN A 173 12.73 -9.89 0.02
CA ASN A 173 11.87 -8.72 -0.02
C ASN A 173 10.41 -9.11 -0.25
N TRP A 174 9.53 -8.32 0.35
CA TRP A 174 8.09 -8.37 0.17
C TRP A 174 7.60 -7.28 -0.78
N THR A 175 8.34 -6.18 -0.87
CA THR A 175 8.08 -5.11 -1.84
C THR A 175 9.36 -4.32 -2.08
N GLY A 176 9.36 -3.55 -3.16
CA GLY A 176 10.35 -2.51 -3.43
C GLY A 176 9.63 -1.16 -3.50
N SER A 177 10.22 -0.14 -2.88
CA SER A 177 9.79 1.24 -3.02
C SER A 177 10.89 2.04 -3.71
N TRP A 178 10.53 2.78 -4.75
CA TRP A 178 11.41 3.53 -5.62
C TRP A 178 11.25 5.04 -5.43
N ALA A 179 12.37 5.76 -5.38
CA ALA A 179 12.45 7.22 -5.36
C ALA A 179 13.91 7.68 -5.54
N ASP A 180 14.13 8.88 -6.07
CA ASP A 180 15.43 9.56 -6.04
C ASP A 180 15.60 10.24 -4.65
N TYR A 181 16.20 9.54 -3.69
CA TYR A 181 16.26 10.03 -2.30
C TYR A 181 17.45 10.96 -2.04
N ASP A 182 18.51 10.88 -2.86
CA ASP A 182 19.70 11.73 -2.71
C ASP A 182 19.78 12.88 -3.74
N ALA A 183 18.72 13.03 -4.55
CA ALA A 183 18.49 14.08 -5.52
C ALA A 183 19.57 14.16 -6.59
N ASP A 184 20.06 13.00 -7.05
CA ASP A 184 21.09 12.90 -8.08
C ASP A 184 20.56 12.67 -9.50
N GLY A 185 19.25 12.44 -9.63
CA GLY A 185 18.51 12.26 -10.88
C GLY A 185 18.29 10.82 -11.29
N ASP A 186 18.81 9.84 -10.54
CA ASP A 186 18.63 8.41 -10.80
C ASP A 186 17.71 7.80 -9.70
N PRO A 187 16.65 7.06 -10.03
CA PRO A 187 15.75 6.51 -9.02
C PRO A 187 16.38 5.35 -8.26
N ASP A 188 16.35 5.42 -6.93
CA ASP A 188 16.91 4.44 -6.01
C ASP A 188 15.87 3.43 -5.53
N LEU A 189 16.33 2.32 -4.95
CA LEU A 189 15.48 1.23 -4.51
C LEU A 189 15.64 0.93 -3.02
N LEU A 190 14.54 1.04 -2.28
CA LEU A 190 14.37 0.47 -0.97
C LEU A 190 13.71 -0.91 -1.06
N LEU A 191 14.45 -1.97 -0.73
CA LEU A 191 13.91 -3.31 -0.54
C LEU A 191 13.37 -3.49 0.87
N VAL A 192 12.09 -3.86 0.95
CA VAL A 192 11.39 -4.10 2.21
C VAL A 192 11.47 -5.59 2.55
N ASN A 193 12.52 -5.95 3.29
CA ASN A 193 12.78 -7.32 3.72
C ASN A 193 11.97 -7.71 4.96
N GLY A 194 11.63 -9.00 5.07
CA GLY A 194 11.06 -9.58 6.30
C GLY A 194 9.75 -10.34 6.07
N GLY A 195 8.63 -9.67 6.35
CA GLY A 195 7.26 -10.19 6.30
C GLY A 195 6.93 -11.32 7.28
N TYR A 196 6.16 -12.34 6.86
CA TYR A 196 5.46 -13.20 7.81
C TYR A 196 6.36 -13.96 8.81
N SER A 197 7.53 -14.40 8.37
CA SER A 197 8.32 -15.40 9.10
C SER A 197 9.66 -14.91 9.65
N ARG A 198 10.09 -13.67 9.35
CA ARG A 198 11.44 -13.18 9.70
C ARG A 198 11.47 -11.71 10.08
N GLU A 199 12.30 -11.38 11.07
CA GLU A 199 12.69 -10.01 11.38
C GLU A 199 14.00 -9.71 10.67
N GLU A 200 13.95 -8.79 9.70
CA GLU A 200 15.09 -8.38 8.87
C GLU A 200 15.10 -6.86 8.76
N PRO A 201 16.27 -6.22 8.55
CA PRO A 201 16.31 -4.81 8.18
C PRO A 201 15.90 -4.61 6.72
N CYS A 202 15.33 -3.45 6.38
CA CYS A 202 15.26 -3.00 5.00
C CYS A 202 16.68 -2.88 4.39
N ALA A 203 16.77 -2.92 3.07
CA ALA A 203 18.01 -2.65 2.34
C ALA A 203 17.80 -1.48 1.37
N LEU A 204 18.72 -0.53 1.37
CA LEU A 204 18.69 0.64 0.48
C LEU A 204 19.82 0.52 -0.53
N TYR A 205 19.45 0.55 -1.80
CA TYR A 205 20.34 0.44 -2.94
C TYR A 205 20.28 1.74 -3.73
N ARG A 206 21.42 2.44 -3.82
CA ARG A 206 21.54 3.62 -4.66
C ARG A 206 21.79 3.23 -6.11
N ASN A 207 21.12 3.88 -7.04
CA ASN A 207 21.29 3.67 -8.46
C ASN A 207 22.57 4.35 -8.97
N ASP A 208 23.63 3.56 -9.14
CA ASP A 208 24.89 4.02 -9.76
C ASP A 208 25.08 3.38 -11.14
N LEU A 209 24.00 3.04 -11.86
CA LEU A 209 24.06 2.34 -13.15
C LEU A 209 24.85 3.11 -14.20
N ALA A 210 24.62 4.41 -14.34
CA ALA A 210 25.31 5.26 -15.32
C ALA A 210 26.84 5.31 -15.07
N ASP A 211 27.25 5.27 -13.81
CA ASP A 211 28.64 5.40 -13.38
C ASP A 211 29.39 4.07 -13.28
N THR A 212 28.72 3.03 -12.77
CA THR A 212 29.35 1.76 -12.40
C THR A 212 28.75 0.55 -13.11
N GLY A 213 27.55 0.67 -13.68
CA GLY A 213 26.79 -0.41 -14.29
C GLY A 213 26.13 -1.36 -13.27
N ALA A 214 26.00 -0.92 -12.01
CA ALA A 214 25.30 -1.65 -10.95
C ALA A 214 24.74 -0.68 -9.91
N PHE A 215 23.80 -1.16 -9.10
CA PHE A 215 23.38 -0.50 -7.86
C PHE A 215 24.45 -0.68 -6.77
N THR A 216 24.52 0.27 -5.86
CA THR A 216 25.39 0.23 -4.68
C THR A 216 24.55 0.03 -3.43
N ASP A 217 24.79 -1.04 -2.67
CA ASP A 217 24.23 -1.19 -1.32
C ASP A 217 24.78 -0.10 -0.39
N VAL A 218 23.89 0.79 0.04
CA VAL A 218 24.18 1.90 0.96
C VAL A 218 23.48 1.71 2.31
N SER A 219 22.85 0.56 2.57
CA SER A 219 22.03 0.31 3.76
C SER A 219 22.77 0.61 5.08
N GLY A 220 24.02 0.16 5.18
CA GLY A 220 24.86 0.38 6.36
C GLY A 220 25.23 1.86 6.57
N PRO A 221 25.86 2.52 5.59
CA PRO A 221 26.14 3.96 5.64
C PRO A 221 24.90 4.84 5.84
N ALA A 222 23.76 4.47 5.25
CA ALA A 222 22.50 5.21 5.34
C ALA A 222 21.84 5.12 6.72
N GLY A 223 22.23 4.15 7.56
CA GLY A 223 21.70 4.02 8.92
C GLY A 223 20.37 3.26 9.03
N ILE A 224 19.91 2.60 7.97
CA ILE A 224 18.59 1.95 7.94
C ILE A 224 18.58 0.52 8.52
N LEU A 225 19.74 -0.02 8.88
CA LEU A 225 19.89 -1.39 9.40
C LEU A 225 19.53 -1.56 10.88
N GLU A 226 19.32 -0.46 11.62
CA GLU A 226 19.29 -0.50 13.08
C GLU A 226 18.00 -1.10 13.67
N LEU A 227 16.92 -1.18 12.88
CA LEU A 227 15.60 -1.65 13.30
C LEU A 227 15.13 -2.84 12.44
N PRO A 228 15.60 -4.07 12.70
CA PRO A 228 15.07 -5.25 12.03
C PRO A 228 13.65 -5.54 12.51
N SER A 229 12.74 -5.83 11.57
CA SER A 229 11.35 -6.14 11.85
C SER A 229 10.74 -7.02 10.76
N ARG A 230 9.48 -7.39 10.92
CA ARG A 230 8.67 -8.04 9.89
C ARG A 230 8.11 -7.01 8.93
N TRP A 231 9.00 -6.26 8.27
CA TRP A 231 8.58 -5.19 7.37
C TRP A 231 7.73 -5.74 6.23
N TRP A 232 6.79 -4.91 5.77
CA TRP A 232 5.69 -5.33 4.91
C TRP A 232 5.53 -4.43 3.70
N SER A 233 5.53 -3.11 3.91
CA SER A 233 5.48 -2.11 2.85
C SER A 233 6.18 -0.82 3.24
N ALA A 234 6.51 0.01 2.26
CA ALA A 234 7.09 1.32 2.47
C ALA A 234 6.57 2.31 1.42
N GLY A 235 6.62 3.60 1.74
CA GLY A 235 6.30 4.68 0.82
C GLY A 235 7.11 5.93 1.13
N PHE A 236 7.65 6.56 0.09
CA PHE A 236 8.36 7.83 0.18
C PHE A 236 7.41 9.02 0.20
N ALA A 237 7.75 10.05 0.98
CA ALA A 237 7.12 11.37 0.96
C ALA A 237 8.05 12.40 1.61
N ASP A 238 7.90 13.67 1.28
CA ASP A 238 8.50 14.78 2.03
C ASP A 238 7.53 15.17 3.15
N PHE A 239 7.72 14.62 4.36
CA PHE A 239 6.74 14.83 5.44
C PHE A 239 6.98 16.12 6.22
N ASP A 240 8.19 16.70 6.20
CA ASP A 240 8.49 17.92 6.97
C ASP A 240 8.77 19.16 6.11
N GLY A 241 8.53 19.05 4.80
CA GLY A 241 8.53 20.17 3.86
C GLY A 241 9.94 20.71 3.59
N ASP A 242 10.95 19.85 3.69
CA ASP A 242 12.35 20.21 3.48
C ASP A 242 12.88 19.85 2.08
N SER A 243 12.00 19.34 1.22
CA SER A 243 12.25 18.85 -0.14
C SER A 243 13.06 17.55 -0.23
N LEU A 244 13.34 16.88 0.89
CA LEU A 244 13.99 15.58 0.90
C LEU A 244 12.94 14.48 1.09
N LEU A 245 13.10 13.36 0.39
CA LEU A 245 12.18 12.24 0.53
C LEU A 245 12.53 11.40 1.75
N ASP A 246 11.58 11.30 2.66
CA ASP A 246 11.57 10.47 3.86
C ASP A 246 10.86 9.13 3.59
N ILE A 247 10.94 8.19 4.54
CA ILE A 247 10.44 6.83 4.34
C ILE A 247 9.55 6.40 5.51
N ALA A 248 8.26 6.17 5.27
CA ALA A 248 7.43 5.38 6.18
C ALA A 248 7.56 3.89 5.84
N VAL A 249 7.75 3.05 6.87
CA VAL A 249 7.82 1.59 6.73
C VAL A 249 6.84 0.93 7.70
N THR A 250 5.99 0.08 7.14
CA THR A 250 4.96 -0.69 7.85
C THR A 250 5.44 -2.11 8.13
N ALA A 251 4.93 -2.73 9.19
CA ALA A 251 5.29 -4.08 9.60
C ALA A 251 4.07 -4.93 9.97
N ILE A 252 4.20 -6.24 9.81
CA ILE A 252 3.27 -7.21 10.40
C ILE A 252 3.61 -7.43 11.87
N ARG A 253 2.68 -7.07 12.75
CA ARG A 253 2.81 -7.25 14.21
C ARG A 253 4.11 -6.63 14.71
N GLY A 254 4.42 -5.44 14.18
CA GLY A 254 5.67 -4.72 14.42
C GLY A 254 5.40 -3.21 14.52
N PRO A 255 6.45 -2.40 14.66
CA PRO A 255 6.32 -0.95 14.68
C PRO A 255 5.97 -0.40 13.29
N LEU A 256 5.31 0.76 13.27
CA LEU A 256 5.44 1.73 12.18
C LEU A 256 6.76 2.51 12.39
N ALA A 257 7.61 2.58 11.37
CA ALA A 257 8.82 3.40 11.38
C ALA A 257 8.69 4.56 10.39
N LEU A 258 9.32 5.67 10.72
CA LEU A 258 9.49 6.82 9.83
C LEU A 258 10.95 7.25 9.88
N TYR A 259 11.61 7.18 8.75
CA TYR A 259 13.00 7.55 8.58
C TYR A 259 13.08 8.91 7.90
N ARG A 260 13.54 9.92 8.65
CA ARG A 260 13.84 11.25 8.10
C ARG A 260 15.14 11.21 7.32
N ASN A 261 15.16 11.78 6.13
CA ASN A 261 16.36 12.00 5.33
C ASN A 261 17.13 13.23 5.85
N GLU A 262 18.40 13.06 6.20
CA GLU A 262 19.22 14.16 6.75
C GLU A 262 19.94 14.98 5.65
N GLY A 263 19.72 14.64 4.37
CA GLY A 263 20.26 15.35 3.21
C GLY A 263 21.74 15.09 2.94
N ASP A 264 22.35 14.14 3.65
CA ASP A 264 23.74 13.69 3.46
C ASP A 264 23.84 12.20 3.08
N GLY A 265 22.72 11.62 2.63
CA GLY A 265 22.58 10.21 2.29
C GLY A 265 22.35 9.31 3.52
N THR A 266 22.07 9.90 4.68
CA THR A 266 21.74 9.17 5.90
C THR A 266 20.32 9.43 6.36
N PHE A 267 19.78 8.47 7.11
CA PHE A 267 18.44 8.52 7.66
C PHE A 267 18.43 8.44 9.18
N GLN A 268 17.49 9.16 9.80
CA GLN A 268 17.19 9.07 11.22
C GLN A 268 15.78 8.51 11.44
N GLU A 269 15.63 7.44 12.23
CA GLU A 269 14.31 6.99 12.68
C GLU A 269 13.71 8.00 13.69
N VAL A 270 12.53 8.52 13.39
CA VAL A 270 11.89 9.62 14.12
C VAL A 270 10.41 9.39 14.47
N ALA A 271 9.80 8.24 14.15
CA ALA A 271 8.35 8.03 14.27
C ALA A 271 7.81 8.44 15.64
N ALA A 272 8.42 7.92 16.72
CA ALA A 272 8.00 8.25 18.08
C ALA A 272 8.24 9.72 18.46
N ALA A 273 9.24 10.37 17.86
CA ALA A 273 9.57 11.77 18.12
C ALA A 273 8.56 12.73 17.46
N VAL A 274 7.96 12.32 16.34
CA VAL A 274 6.97 13.10 15.59
C VAL A 274 5.54 12.63 15.83
N GLY A 275 5.26 11.86 16.90
CA GLY A 275 3.89 11.52 17.27
C GLY A 275 3.28 10.31 16.55
N LEU A 276 4.01 9.63 15.67
CA LEU A 276 3.64 8.32 15.13
C LEU A 276 3.89 7.23 16.18
N THR A 277 3.08 7.25 17.23
CA THR A 277 3.15 6.26 18.31
C THR A 277 2.10 5.18 18.10
N ASP A 278 2.36 4.24 17.19
CA ASP A 278 1.64 2.96 17.14
C ASP A 278 2.56 1.80 17.53
N PRO A 279 2.56 1.39 18.80
CA PRO A 279 3.27 0.20 19.22
C PRO A 279 2.41 -1.04 18.98
N VAL A 280 2.63 -1.66 17.81
CA VAL A 280 2.28 -3.04 17.45
C VAL A 280 0.88 -3.23 16.83
N GLY A 281 0.75 -2.81 15.56
CA GLY A 281 -0.34 -3.18 14.65
C GLY A 281 0.08 -4.19 13.57
N ASP A 282 -0.88 -4.85 12.92
CA ASP A 282 -0.67 -5.63 11.69
C ASP A 282 -0.81 -4.73 10.45
N THR A 283 0.03 -3.70 10.40
CA THR A 283 0.01 -2.65 9.37
C THR A 283 0.33 -3.21 7.98
N LYS A 284 -0.21 -2.55 6.95
CA LYS A 284 -0.21 -3.04 5.56
C LYS A 284 0.47 -2.06 4.63
N ASN A 285 -0.20 -1.01 4.18
CA ASN A 285 0.39 0.00 3.31
C ASN A 285 0.25 1.41 3.89
N PRO A 286 1.32 2.21 3.86
CA PRO A 286 1.24 3.64 4.10
C PRO A 286 0.64 4.33 2.85
N VAL A 287 -0.25 5.29 3.07
CA VAL A 287 -0.84 6.13 2.02
C VAL A 287 -0.59 7.59 2.40
N TRP A 288 0.22 8.24 1.58
CA TRP A 288 0.56 9.66 1.70
C TRP A 288 -0.36 10.48 0.80
N PHE A 289 -1.02 11.49 1.37
CA PHE A 289 -1.87 12.44 0.66
C PHE A 289 -2.11 13.68 1.52
N ASP A 290 -2.42 14.82 0.91
CA ASP A 290 -2.73 16.08 1.62
C ASP A 290 -4.26 16.21 1.77
N HIS A 291 -4.80 15.80 2.91
CA HIS A 291 -6.25 15.64 3.08
C HIS A 291 -6.99 16.97 3.27
N ASP A 292 -6.33 17.99 3.83
CA ASP A 292 -6.93 19.29 4.14
C ASP A 292 -6.35 20.46 3.33
N LEU A 293 -5.49 20.14 2.36
CA LEU A 293 -4.88 21.06 1.40
C LEU A 293 -4.06 22.17 2.07
N ASP A 294 -3.41 21.84 3.18
CA ASP A 294 -2.53 22.76 3.89
C ASP A 294 -1.07 22.72 3.42
N GLY A 295 -0.73 21.73 2.57
CA GLY A 295 0.57 21.53 1.95
C GLY A 295 1.44 20.50 2.65
N ASP A 296 1.03 19.96 3.79
CA ASP A 296 1.74 18.91 4.51
C ASP A 296 1.15 17.53 4.14
N GLN A 297 2.00 16.54 3.82
CA GLN A 297 1.51 15.20 3.49
C GLN A 297 1.05 14.46 4.76
N ASP A 298 -0.23 14.11 4.83
CA ASP A 298 -0.80 13.28 5.88
C ASP A 298 -0.55 11.79 5.63
N LEU A 299 -0.69 10.99 6.68
CA LEU A 299 -0.41 9.56 6.61
C LEU A 299 -1.61 8.73 7.07
N TYR A 300 -2.25 8.04 6.13
CA TYR A 300 -3.14 6.93 6.45
C TYR A 300 -2.37 5.61 6.43
N VAL A 301 -2.57 4.76 7.43
CA VAL A 301 -1.92 3.45 7.54
C VAL A 301 -2.97 2.35 7.56
N ALA A 302 -3.08 1.61 6.46
CA ALA A 302 -3.95 0.45 6.39
C ALA A 302 -3.48 -0.64 7.37
N SER A 303 -4.43 -1.39 7.92
CA SER A 303 -4.18 -2.43 8.92
C SER A 303 -5.37 -3.36 9.05
N VAL A 304 -5.07 -4.64 9.22
CA VAL A 304 -6.10 -5.67 9.46
C VAL A 304 -6.47 -5.82 10.93
N THR A 305 -5.87 -5.00 11.79
CA THR A 305 -6.17 -4.90 13.22
C THR A 305 -6.87 -3.58 13.49
N ASP A 306 -6.08 -2.52 13.73
CA ASP A 306 -6.53 -1.14 13.85
C ASP A 306 -5.76 -0.31 12.81
N HIS A 307 -6.47 0.31 11.87
CA HIS A 307 -5.88 1.24 10.90
C HIS A 307 -5.90 2.65 11.47
N HIS A 308 -4.94 3.48 11.08
CA HIS A 308 -4.77 4.80 11.67
C HIS A 308 -4.75 5.89 10.61
N PHE A 309 -5.23 7.07 10.97
CA PHE A 309 -5.07 8.27 10.18
C PHE A 309 -4.38 9.35 11.01
N PHE A 310 -3.21 9.76 10.54
CA PHE A 310 -2.36 10.76 11.17
C PHE A 310 -2.35 12.02 10.32
N ARG A 311 -2.92 13.11 10.86
CA ARG A 311 -2.77 14.43 10.25
C ARG A 311 -1.38 14.97 10.54
N ASN A 312 -0.71 15.50 9.54
CA ASN A 312 0.57 16.15 9.66
C ASN A 312 0.38 17.64 9.95
N ASP A 313 0.80 18.12 11.13
CA ASP A 313 0.74 19.56 11.48
C ASP A 313 2.07 20.27 11.10
N GLY A 314 2.69 19.80 10.01
CA GLY A 314 4.00 20.23 9.50
C GLY A 314 5.20 19.68 10.29
N PRO A 315 6.33 20.42 10.36
CA PRO A 315 7.56 19.93 11.00
C PRO A 315 7.42 19.58 12.50
N ASP A 316 6.33 20.02 13.13
CA ASP A 316 5.99 19.72 14.52
C ASP A 316 5.46 18.27 14.71
N GLY A 317 5.17 17.58 13.61
CA GLY A 317 4.83 16.15 13.55
C GLY A 317 3.34 15.86 13.40
N PHE A 318 2.98 14.63 13.71
CA PHE A 318 1.68 14.04 13.46
C PHE A 318 0.75 14.08 14.67
N VAL A 319 -0.54 14.18 14.38
CA VAL A 319 -1.66 14.00 15.32
C VAL A 319 -2.54 12.85 14.84
N ASP A 320 -2.76 11.84 15.68
CA ASP A 320 -3.72 10.77 15.39
C ASP A 320 -5.15 11.34 15.44
N VAL A 321 -5.81 11.35 14.27
CA VAL A 321 -7.17 11.84 14.05
C VAL A 321 -8.15 10.71 13.73
N THR A 322 -7.76 9.46 13.97
CA THR A 322 -8.54 8.25 13.65
C THR A 322 -9.94 8.27 14.30
N GLU A 323 -10.02 8.59 15.59
CA GLU A 323 -11.31 8.65 16.30
C GLU A 323 -12.23 9.72 15.70
N ASP A 324 -11.67 10.90 15.40
CA ASP A 324 -12.42 12.07 14.96
C ASP A 324 -12.91 11.93 13.52
N LEU A 325 -12.10 11.37 12.62
CA LEU A 325 -12.39 11.31 11.18
C LEU A 325 -12.95 9.97 10.71
N LEU A 326 -12.55 8.84 11.33
CA LEU A 326 -12.89 7.49 10.84
C LEU A 326 -13.88 6.77 11.75
N GLU A 327 -13.59 6.67 13.06
CA GLU A 327 -14.50 5.95 13.98
C GLU A 327 -15.87 6.64 14.09
N ALA A 328 -15.88 7.97 14.07
CA ALA A 328 -17.09 8.78 14.12
C ALA A 328 -18.09 8.48 12.99
N ILE A 329 -17.61 8.05 11.84
CA ILE A 329 -18.43 7.66 10.68
C ILE A 329 -18.60 6.13 10.57
N GLY A 330 -18.01 5.36 11.48
CA GLY A 330 -18.07 3.90 11.51
C GLY A 330 -17.08 3.20 10.57
N ALA A 331 -16.04 3.90 10.12
CA ALA A 331 -14.97 3.35 9.30
C ALA A 331 -13.90 2.71 10.20
N SER A 332 -14.27 1.77 11.06
CA SER A 332 -13.34 1.12 12.02
C SER A 332 -13.10 -0.36 11.68
N SER A 333 -13.24 -0.72 10.41
CA SER A 333 -13.18 -2.11 9.94
C SER A 333 -11.79 -2.43 9.38
N PRO A 334 -11.28 -3.66 9.51
CA PRO A 334 -10.01 -4.07 8.92
C PRO A 334 -9.85 -3.66 7.45
N VAL A 335 -8.73 -3.02 7.12
CA VAL A 335 -8.35 -2.58 5.77
C VAL A 335 -7.03 -3.25 5.41
N PHE A 336 -6.99 -3.96 4.29
CA PHE A 336 -5.75 -4.60 3.84
C PHE A 336 -4.96 -3.71 2.88
N ALA A 337 -5.65 -3.01 1.98
CA ALA A 337 -5.05 -2.12 1.02
C ALA A 337 -5.82 -0.80 0.98
N ALA A 338 -5.12 0.32 0.84
CA ALA A 338 -5.72 1.64 0.67
C ALA A 338 -5.04 2.42 -0.47
N ALA A 339 -5.79 3.29 -1.16
CA ALA A 339 -5.28 4.16 -2.23
C ALA A 339 -5.99 5.51 -2.16
N ALA A 340 -5.25 6.59 -2.46
CA ALA A 340 -5.77 7.94 -2.51
C ALA A 340 -5.92 8.38 -3.98
N ALA A 341 -7.06 8.99 -4.29
CA ALA A 341 -7.36 9.60 -5.58
C ALA A 341 -8.60 10.48 -5.43
N ASP A 342 -8.77 11.49 -6.28
CA ASP A 342 -9.99 12.32 -6.32
C ASP A 342 -11.09 11.61 -7.14
N PHE A 343 -11.82 10.67 -6.51
CA PHE A 343 -12.80 9.83 -7.21
C PHE A 343 -14.04 10.62 -7.63
N ASP A 344 -14.39 11.71 -6.94
CA ASP A 344 -15.54 12.53 -7.32
C ASP A 344 -15.15 13.78 -8.14
N GLN A 345 -13.87 14.00 -8.39
CA GLN A 345 -13.26 15.07 -9.18
C GLN A 345 -13.61 16.47 -8.65
N ASP A 346 -13.54 16.69 -7.33
CA ASP A 346 -13.87 17.97 -6.67
C ASP A 346 -12.69 18.81 -6.19
N GLY A 347 -11.49 18.31 -6.42
CA GLY A 347 -10.21 18.89 -6.04
C GLY A 347 -9.68 18.38 -4.70
N TRP A 348 -10.37 17.47 -4.02
CA TRP A 348 -9.96 16.89 -2.75
C TRP A 348 -9.77 15.37 -2.90
N GLU A 349 -8.62 14.86 -2.47
CA GLU A 349 -8.38 13.43 -2.58
C GLU A 349 -9.24 12.66 -1.58
N ASP A 350 -9.85 11.60 -2.09
CA ASP A 350 -10.63 10.61 -1.36
C ASP A 350 -9.76 9.40 -1.02
N LEU A 351 -10.27 8.53 -0.14
CA LEU A 351 -9.56 7.31 0.24
C LEU A 351 -10.38 6.05 -0.08
N TYR A 352 -9.89 5.21 -0.99
CA TYR A 352 -10.45 3.88 -1.23
C TYR A 352 -9.89 2.89 -0.21
N LEU A 353 -10.78 2.19 0.49
CA LEU A 353 -10.48 1.19 1.49
C LEU A 353 -10.81 -0.20 0.96
N GLY A 354 -9.77 -0.91 0.57
CA GLY A 354 -9.77 -2.33 0.21
C GLY A 354 -9.84 -3.20 1.47
N ARG A 355 -10.94 -3.92 1.64
CA ARG A 355 -11.24 -4.64 2.88
C ARG A 355 -11.18 -6.16 2.69
N TRP A 356 -10.86 -6.83 3.80
CA TRP A 356 -10.51 -8.25 3.75
C TRP A 356 -11.71 -9.21 3.86
N ASP A 357 -12.63 -8.93 4.79
CA ASP A 357 -13.78 -9.78 5.19
C ASP A 357 -15.12 -9.01 5.10
N SER A 358 -15.09 -7.86 4.45
CA SER A 358 -16.25 -6.98 4.24
C SER A 358 -16.06 -6.26 2.91
N GLY A 359 -17.14 -5.82 2.27
CA GLY A 359 -17.06 -5.18 0.96
C GLY A 359 -16.32 -3.84 0.98
N ASP A 360 -15.84 -3.30 -0.12
CA ASP A 360 -14.95 -2.13 -0.10
C ASP A 360 -15.68 -0.81 0.21
N ARG A 361 -14.94 0.20 0.65
CA ARG A 361 -15.50 1.53 0.95
C ARG A 361 -14.68 2.62 0.30
N VAL A 362 -15.32 3.71 -0.10
CA VAL A 362 -14.64 4.96 -0.43
C VAL A 362 -15.03 5.99 0.62
N LEU A 363 -14.03 6.67 1.16
CA LEU A 363 -14.18 7.82 2.04
C LEU A 363 -14.06 9.07 1.17
N VAL A 364 -15.19 9.69 0.84
CA VAL A 364 -15.26 10.90 0.03
C VAL A 364 -14.98 12.11 0.91
N ASN A 365 -13.89 12.82 0.64
CA ASN A 365 -13.43 13.96 1.40
C ASN A 365 -14.44 15.11 1.31
N GLN A 366 -14.72 15.75 2.45
CA GLN A 366 -15.71 16.83 2.57
C GLN A 366 -15.03 18.19 2.73
N GLY A 367 -13.99 18.42 1.93
CA GLY A 367 -13.23 19.68 1.93
C GLY A 367 -12.28 19.83 3.11
N GLY A 368 -11.61 18.76 3.52
CA GLY A 368 -10.65 18.71 4.63
C GLY A 368 -11.28 18.67 6.03
N GLU A 369 -12.61 18.76 6.16
CA GLU A 369 -13.28 18.73 7.47
C GLU A 369 -13.64 17.30 7.94
N GLY A 370 -13.58 16.31 7.05
CA GLY A 370 -13.89 14.91 7.33
C GLY A 370 -14.35 14.15 6.08
N PHE A 371 -14.96 12.97 6.25
CA PHE A 371 -15.34 12.11 5.13
C PHE A 371 -16.82 11.69 5.16
N GLU A 372 -17.39 11.49 3.98
CA GLU A 372 -18.60 10.69 3.75
C GLU A 372 -18.19 9.28 3.29
N MET A 373 -18.65 8.25 3.98
CA MET A 373 -18.37 6.87 3.59
C MET A 373 -19.44 6.32 2.64
N VAL A 374 -19.02 5.85 1.47
CA VAL A 374 -19.86 5.14 0.50
C VAL A 374 -19.38 3.70 0.27
N GLY A 375 -20.25 2.83 -0.24
CA GLY A 375 -19.98 1.38 -0.37
C GLY A 375 -20.98 0.70 -1.31
N GLU A 376 -21.83 -0.21 -0.80
CA GLU A 376 -22.86 -0.92 -1.58
C GLU A 376 -23.74 0.02 -2.43
N ASP A 377 -24.17 1.16 -1.87
CA ASP A 377 -25.01 2.13 -2.59
C ASP A 377 -24.27 2.83 -3.75
N ALA A 378 -22.94 2.81 -3.74
CA ALA A 378 -22.07 3.29 -4.81
C ALA A 378 -21.61 2.14 -5.74
N GLY A 379 -22.15 0.93 -5.60
CA GLY A 379 -21.90 -0.19 -6.53
C GLY A 379 -20.70 -1.08 -6.21
N LEU A 380 -19.86 -0.74 -5.21
CA LEU A 380 -18.65 -1.49 -4.84
C LEU A 380 -18.92 -2.90 -4.29
N ASP A 381 -20.10 -3.11 -3.69
CA ASP A 381 -20.48 -4.39 -3.07
C ASP A 381 -21.64 -5.09 -3.79
N ALA A 382 -22.10 -4.57 -4.93
CA ALA A 382 -23.35 -5.01 -5.57
C ALA A 382 -23.23 -6.35 -6.33
N VAL A 383 -22.14 -7.11 -6.11
CA VAL A 383 -21.77 -8.27 -6.93
C VAL A 383 -21.82 -9.57 -6.13
N GLY A 384 -22.47 -10.58 -6.72
CA GLY A 384 -22.74 -11.88 -6.09
C GLY A 384 -21.52 -12.81 -5.99
N HIS A 385 -20.46 -12.38 -5.30
CA HIS A 385 -19.33 -13.25 -4.94
C HIS A 385 -19.81 -14.39 -4.00
N PRO A 386 -19.29 -15.63 -4.10
CA PRO A 386 -19.71 -16.74 -3.24
C PRO A 386 -19.58 -16.49 -1.74
N LEU A 387 -18.67 -15.60 -1.34
CA LEU A 387 -18.46 -15.16 0.05
C LEU A 387 -19.39 -13.99 0.46
N GLY A 388 -20.10 -13.38 -0.49
CA GLY A 388 -20.97 -12.23 -0.27
C GLY A 388 -20.27 -10.86 -0.33
N THR A 389 -18.94 -10.81 -0.45
CA THR A 389 -18.12 -9.61 -0.67
C THR A 389 -16.88 -9.97 -1.51
N GLU A 390 -16.29 -8.99 -2.20
CA GLU A 390 -14.95 -9.13 -2.80
C GLU A 390 -13.88 -9.19 -1.69
N ASN A 391 -12.74 -9.83 -1.97
CA ASN A 391 -11.59 -9.83 -1.08
C ASN A 391 -10.53 -8.91 -1.69
N THR A 392 -10.16 -7.85 -1.00
CA THR A 392 -9.16 -6.90 -1.50
C THR A 392 -7.88 -7.06 -0.73
N MET A 393 -6.87 -7.64 -1.39
CA MET A 393 -5.49 -7.67 -0.92
C MET A 393 -4.60 -6.78 -1.81
N GLY A 394 -4.76 -6.91 -3.12
CA GLY A 394 -4.11 -6.05 -4.09
C GLY A 394 -4.99 -4.89 -4.48
N MET A 395 -4.39 -3.72 -4.72
CA MET A 395 -5.14 -2.55 -5.14
C MET A 395 -4.25 -1.56 -5.90
N THR A 396 -4.86 -0.82 -6.84
CA THR A 396 -4.37 0.46 -7.37
C THR A 396 -5.57 1.32 -7.80
N ALA A 397 -5.35 2.61 -7.98
CA ALA A 397 -6.32 3.55 -8.53
C ALA A 397 -5.71 4.34 -9.69
N GLY A 398 -6.53 4.65 -10.70
CA GLY A 398 -6.13 5.44 -11.87
C GLY A 398 -7.19 5.39 -12.97
N ASP A 399 -7.14 6.33 -13.90
CA ASP A 399 -8.05 6.48 -15.03
C ASP A 399 -7.67 5.49 -16.15
N VAL A 400 -8.19 4.24 -16.09
CA VAL A 400 -7.74 3.17 -16.98
C VAL A 400 -8.52 3.11 -18.30
N ASP A 401 -9.73 3.68 -18.35
CA ASP A 401 -10.50 3.81 -19.59
C ASP A 401 -10.40 5.20 -20.25
N ALA A 402 -9.58 6.08 -19.67
CA ALA A 402 -9.28 7.42 -20.15
C ALA A 402 -10.50 8.34 -20.25
N ASP A 403 -11.48 8.17 -19.36
CA ASP A 403 -12.65 9.02 -19.26
C ASP A 403 -12.46 10.23 -18.32
N GLY A 404 -11.32 10.28 -17.62
CA GLY A 404 -10.94 11.34 -16.69
C GLY A 404 -11.36 11.08 -15.24
N TRP A 405 -11.95 9.94 -14.91
CA TRP A 405 -12.35 9.58 -13.56
C TRP A 405 -11.50 8.42 -13.05
N PRO A 406 -10.91 8.51 -11.85
CA PRO A 406 -10.11 7.40 -11.33
C PRO A 406 -10.98 6.14 -11.13
N ASP A 407 -10.51 5.04 -11.70
CA ASP A 407 -11.05 3.70 -11.50
C ASP A 407 -10.29 2.98 -10.38
N ALA A 408 -10.85 1.86 -9.91
CA ALA A 408 -10.21 1.02 -8.91
C ALA A 408 -10.01 -0.40 -9.43
N LEU A 409 -8.77 -0.86 -9.44
CA LEU A 409 -8.43 -2.25 -9.73
C LEU A 409 -8.09 -2.93 -8.41
N ILE A 410 -8.72 -4.08 -8.15
CA ILE A 410 -8.51 -4.84 -6.92
C ILE A 410 -8.21 -6.31 -7.22
N GLY A 411 -7.50 -6.93 -6.29
CA GLY A 411 -7.05 -8.31 -6.40
C GLY A 411 -7.37 -9.13 -5.15
N PRO A 412 -8.01 -10.31 -5.28
CA PRO A 412 -8.07 -11.26 -4.19
C PRO A 412 -6.69 -11.85 -3.95
N GLY A 413 -6.32 -12.08 -2.69
CA GLY A 413 -4.99 -12.63 -2.39
C GLY A 413 -4.98 -13.72 -1.32
N ARG A 414 -6.17 -14.12 -0.81
CA ARG A 414 -6.27 -15.15 0.23
C ARG A 414 -5.50 -16.42 -0.17
N PRO A 415 -4.64 -16.94 0.71
CA PRO A 415 -3.83 -18.11 0.36
C PRO A 415 -4.66 -19.32 -0.11
N SER A 416 -5.75 -19.59 0.61
CA SER A 416 -6.65 -20.73 0.36
C SER A 416 -7.72 -20.47 -0.70
N GLU A 417 -7.85 -19.25 -1.22
CA GLU A 417 -8.95 -18.85 -2.10
C GLU A 417 -8.40 -17.96 -3.23
N ALA A 418 -8.40 -18.48 -4.46
CA ALA A 418 -8.18 -17.67 -5.65
C ALA A 418 -9.53 -17.09 -6.13
N GLY A 419 -9.49 -15.92 -6.76
CA GLY A 419 -10.68 -15.28 -7.31
C GLY A 419 -10.35 -14.53 -8.59
N PRO A 420 -11.35 -14.19 -9.41
CA PRO A 420 -11.09 -13.40 -10.61
C PRO A 420 -10.56 -12.01 -10.22
N PRO A 421 -9.56 -11.46 -10.92
CA PRO A 421 -9.21 -10.05 -10.81
C PRO A 421 -10.44 -9.17 -11.03
N VAL A 422 -10.50 -8.03 -10.35
CA VAL A 422 -11.66 -7.14 -10.37
C VAL A 422 -11.26 -5.73 -10.76
N ALA A 423 -12.09 -5.10 -11.58
CA ALA A 423 -11.97 -3.70 -11.97
C ALA A 423 -13.34 -3.06 -11.75
N PHE A 424 -13.34 -1.93 -11.05
CA PHE A 424 -14.49 -1.06 -10.82
C PHE A 424 -14.25 0.24 -11.56
N CYS A 425 -15.08 0.47 -12.57
CA CYS A 425 -15.02 1.69 -13.35
C CYS A 425 -15.93 2.74 -12.72
N ASN A 426 -15.43 3.96 -12.61
CA ASN A 426 -16.15 5.09 -12.07
C ASN A 426 -17.09 5.65 -13.13
N ASP A 427 -18.38 5.82 -12.82
CA ASP A 427 -19.37 6.27 -13.81
C ASP A 427 -19.31 7.78 -14.09
N GLY A 428 -18.44 8.52 -13.42
CA GLY A 428 -18.29 9.97 -13.59
C GLY A 428 -19.52 10.77 -13.15
N VAL A 429 -20.21 10.30 -12.10
CA VAL A 429 -21.44 10.91 -11.59
C VAL A 429 -21.36 11.22 -10.11
N ARG A 430 -22.18 12.19 -9.68
CA ARG A 430 -22.40 12.51 -8.26
C ARG A 430 -23.87 12.29 -7.86
N PRO A 431 -24.17 11.57 -6.77
CA PRO A 431 -23.24 10.89 -5.86
C PRO A 431 -22.44 9.79 -6.57
N LEU A 432 -21.24 9.52 -6.04
CA LEU A 432 -20.27 8.58 -6.59
C LEU A 432 -20.90 7.21 -6.86
N HIS A 433 -20.60 6.64 -8.01
CA HIS A 433 -21.08 5.32 -8.41
C HIS A 433 -20.04 4.63 -9.27
N PHE A 434 -19.80 3.36 -8.97
CA PHE A 434 -18.96 2.45 -9.71
C PHE A 434 -19.78 1.31 -10.27
N HIS A 435 -19.35 0.77 -11.40
CA HIS A 435 -19.82 -0.52 -11.87
C HIS A 435 -18.65 -1.47 -12.06
N ARG A 436 -18.88 -2.76 -11.83
CA ARG A 436 -17.88 -3.78 -12.14
C ARG A 436 -17.73 -3.88 -13.65
N CYS A 437 -16.56 -3.50 -14.14
CA CYS A 437 -16.19 -3.52 -15.55
C CYS A 437 -15.15 -4.59 -15.88
N SER A 438 -14.84 -5.52 -14.95
CA SER A 438 -13.86 -6.61 -15.13
C SER A 438 -13.89 -7.33 -16.49
N ASP A 439 -15.08 -7.52 -17.08
CA ASP A 439 -15.23 -8.21 -18.36
C ASP A 439 -14.62 -7.41 -19.54
N ASP A 440 -14.35 -6.12 -19.38
CA ASP A 440 -13.71 -5.28 -20.38
C ASP A 440 -12.17 -5.23 -20.21
N PHE A 441 -11.65 -5.47 -18.99
CA PHE A 441 -10.22 -5.34 -18.64
C PHE A 441 -9.49 -6.66 -18.45
N VAL A 442 -10.09 -7.59 -17.71
CA VAL A 442 -9.46 -8.85 -17.26
C VAL A 442 -10.24 -10.09 -17.68
N ALA A 443 -11.08 -9.94 -18.70
CA ALA A 443 -11.89 -11.03 -19.20
C ALA A 443 -11.04 -12.26 -19.55
N GLY A 444 -11.44 -13.40 -18.97
CA GLY A 444 -10.85 -14.69 -19.28
C GLY A 444 -9.56 -15.03 -18.55
N HIS A 445 -9.06 -14.17 -17.64
CA HIS A 445 -7.89 -14.49 -16.81
C HIS A 445 -8.09 -15.74 -15.96
N GLY A 446 -9.31 -15.97 -15.49
CA GLY A 446 -9.63 -17.04 -14.54
C GLY A 446 -9.45 -16.58 -13.10
N GLU A 447 -9.29 -17.53 -12.18
CA GLU A 447 -9.06 -17.26 -10.76
C GLU A 447 -7.55 -17.10 -10.50
N ALA A 448 -7.17 -16.06 -9.76
CA ALA A 448 -5.78 -15.73 -9.41
C ALA A 448 -5.67 -15.21 -7.97
N ARG A 449 -4.43 -15.06 -7.51
CA ARG A 449 -4.04 -14.41 -6.24
C ARG A 449 -3.14 -13.22 -6.54
N ASN A 450 -3.32 -12.15 -5.78
CA ASN A 450 -2.87 -10.84 -6.21
C ASN A 450 -2.51 -9.91 -5.05
N HIS A 451 -1.45 -9.14 -5.26
CA HIS A 451 -1.08 -7.99 -4.43
C HIS A 451 -0.77 -6.76 -5.31
N GLY A 452 0.36 -6.74 -6.00
CA GLY A 452 0.82 -5.57 -6.75
C GLY A 452 0.09 -5.40 -8.08
N ILE A 453 -0.52 -4.23 -8.25
CA ILE A 453 -1.17 -3.80 -9.50
C ILE A 453 -0.56 -2.46 -9.86
N VAL A 454 -0.06 -2.29 -11.08
CA VAL A 454 0.58 -1.04 -11.51
C VAL A 454 0.15 -0.62 -12.91
N LEU A 455 -0.01 0.69 -13.06
CA LEU A 455 -0.50 1.36 -14.26
C LEU A 455 0.62 2.17 -14.92
N ALA A 456 0.73 2.11 -16.25
CA ALA A 456 1.64 2.94 -17.05
C ALA A 456 1.21 2.98 -18.52
N ASP A 457 1.86 3.83 -19.33
CA ASP A 457 1.82 3.81 -20.80
C ASP A 457 3.23 3.43 -21.31
N PRO A 458 3.62 2.14 -21.30
CA PRO A 458 4.99 1.71 -21.57
C PRO A 458 5.35 1.62 -23.07
N ASP A 459 4.38 1.69 -23.99
CA ASP A 459 4.64 1.79 -25.44
C ASP A 459 4.42 3.19 -26.02
N HIS A 460 4.10 4.16 -25.15
CA HIS A 460 3.92 5.58 -25.45
C HIS A 460 2.83 5.83 -26.50
N ASP A 461 1.75 5.06 -26.45
CA ASP A 461 0.61 5.22 -27.34
C ASP A 461 -0.51 6.10 -26.75
N GLY A 462 -0.38 6.47 -25.47
CA GLY A 462 -1.27 7.35 -24.72
C GLY A 462 -2.41 6.64 -24.00
N ASP A 463 -2.49 5.31 -24.11
CA ASP A 463 -3.46 4.48 -23.43
C ASP A 463 -2.81 3.81 -22.18
N VAL A 464 -3.56 3.66 -21.10
CA VAL A 464 -3.04 3.07 -19.86
C VAL A 464 -3.07 1.54 -19.96
N ASP A 465 -1.90 0.93 -19.82
CA ASP A 465 -1.67 -0.52 -19.66
C ASP A 465 -1.64 -0.92 -18.18
N VAL A 466 -1.86 -2.21 -17.93
CA VAL A 466 -1.91 -2.77 -16.57
C VAL A 466 -0.98 -3.96 -16.41
N PHE A 467 -0.10 -3.91 -15.43
CA PHE A 467 0.62 -5.10 -14.97
C PHE A 467 0.09 -5.58 -13.61
N TRP A 468 -0.18 -6.88 -13.54
CA TRP A 468 -0.60 -7.59 -12.34
C TRP A 468 0.49 -8.55 -11.89
N ASN A 469 1.03 -8.31 -10.69
CA ASN A 469 1.94 -9.23 -10.06
C ASN A 469 1.15 -10.29 -9.26
N LEU A 470 1.09 -11.49 -9.83
CA LEU A 470 0.26 -12.57 -9.33
C LEU A 470 1.09 -13.61 -8.56
N GLY A 471 0.43 -14.29 -7.63
CA GLY A 471 1.03 -15.36 -6.85
C GLY A 471 0.62 -15.36 -5.38
N GLY A 472 0.85 -16.50 -4.74
CA GLY A 472 0.29 -16.84 -3.45
C GLY A 472 1.23 -16.67 -2.27
N HIS A 473 1.26 -17.65 -1.37
CA HIS A 473 1.80 -17.50 -0.02
C HIS A 473 2.75 -18.63 0.34
N VAL A 474 4.04 -18.33 0.49
CA VAL A 474 5.11 -19.31 0.71
C VAL A 474 4.84 -20.21 1.92
N GLU A 475 4.50 -19.63 3.09
CA GLU A 475 4.26 -20.45 4.28
C GLU A 475 3.03 -21.34 4.15
N PHE A 476 1.98 -20.90 3.44
CA PHE A 476 0.80 -21.72 3.19
C PHE A 476 1.14 -22.94 2.34
N ASP A 477 1.94 -22.78 1.28
CA ASP A 477 2.42 -23.87 0.43
C ASP A 477 3.28 -24.86 1.23
N ILE A 478 4.15 -24.35 2.11
CA ILE A 478 4.98 -25.20 2.98
C ILE A 478 4.12 -26.03 3.94
N GLU A 479 3.06 -25.43 4.50
CA GLU A 479 2.19 -26.07 5.49
C GLU A 479 1.23 -27.09 4.86
N THR A 480 0.68 -26.77 3.70
CA THR A 480 -0.38 -27.55 3.03
C THR A 480 0.15 -28.50 1.96
N GLY A 481 1.30 -28.17 1.36
CA GLY A 481 1.85 -28.84 0.18
C GLY A 481 1.16 -28.43 -1.13
N GLU A 482 0.35 -27.36 -1.11
CA GLU A 482 -0.19 -26.74 -2.32
C GLU A 482 0.90 -25.91 -3.03
N ASP A 483 0.66 -25.60 -4.30
CA ASP A 483 1.48 -24.69 -5.10
C ASP A 483 0.59 -23.51 -5.48
N THR A 484 0.87 -22.36 -4.89
CA THR A 484 0.11 -21.13 -5.11
C THR A 484 0.88 -20.12 -5.96
N THR A 485 1.96 -20.55 -6.63
CA THR A 485 2.70 -19.69 -7.55
C THR A 485 1.92 -19.46 -8.85
N GLU A 486 1.96 -18.24 -9.35
CA GLU A 486 1.22 -17.84 -10.56
C GLU A 486 2.11 -16.95 -11.45
N MET A 487 1.82 -16.93 -12.74
CA MET A 487 2.48 -16.01 -13.66
C MET A 487 1.85 -14.63 -13.50
N GLY A 488 2.66 -13.58 -13.45
CA GLY A 488 2.15 -12.21 -13.61
C GLY A 488 1.41 -12.05 -14.94
N ALA A 489 0.58 -11.02 -15.05
CA ALA A 489 -0.21 -10.75 -16.24
C ALA A 489 -0.01 -9.31 -16.70
N PHE A 490 0.18 -9.12 -18.00
CA PHE A 490 0.41 -7.79 -18.58
C PHE A 490 -0.67 -7.52 -19.63
N TYR A 491 -1.54 -6.57 -19.34
CA TYR A 491 -2.69 -6.22 -20.16
C TYR A 491 -2.39 -4.96 -20.96
N VAL A 492 -2.22 -5.13 -22.26
CA VAL A 492 -2.04 -4.03 -23.21
C VAL A 492 -3.40 -3.51 -23.66
N ASN A 493 -3.63 -2.22 -23.47
CA ASN A 493 -4.86 -1.52 -23.81
C ASN A 493 -4.91 -1.20 -25.31
N ARG A 494 -6.05 -1.46 -25.93
CA ARG A 494 -6.32 -1.20 -27.35
C ARG A 494 -7.73 -0.68 -27.48
N PRO A 495 -7.98 0.57 -27.09
CA PRO A 495 -9.32 1.10 -27.04
C PRO A 495 -9.92 1.20 -28.44
N ARG A 496 -11.23 1.00 -28.51
CA ARG A 496 -11.98 1.05 -29.79
C ARG A 496 -11.96 2.44 -30.42
N THR A 497 -11.73 3.44 -29.58
CA THR A 497 -11.53 4.84 -29.93
C THR A 497 -10.29 5.31 -29.19
N PRO A 498 -9.31 5.94 -29.85
CA PRO A 498 -8.11 6.42 -29.18
C PRO A 498 -8.46 7.32 -27.99
N ALA A 499 -7.74 7.16 -26.87
CA ALA A 499 -7.88 8.04 -25.74
C ALA A 499 -7.64 9.51 -26.14
N ARG A 500 -8.24 10.41 -25.36
CA ARG A 500 -8.09 11.86 -25.55
C ARG A 500 -7.20 12.43 -24.45
N THR A 501 -6.07 11.78 -24.27
CA THR A 501 -5.11 12.03 -23.20
C THR A 501 -3.93 12.86 -23.69
N ALA A 502 -3.28 13.54 -22.77
CA ALA A 502 -1.88 13.93 -22.87
C ALA A 502 -1.13 13.24 -21.74
N VAL A 503 0.15 12.95 -21.90
CA VAL A 503 1.00 12.36 -20.86
C VAL A 503 1.96 13.43 -20.34
N ILE A 504 2.00 13.62 -19.03
CA ILE A 504 2.86 14.61 -18.39
C ILE A 504 3.84 13.93 -17.42
N HIS A 505 5.07 14.43 -17.38
CA HIS A 505 6.07 14.07 -16.37
C HIS A 505 6.51 15.34 -15.66
N LEU A 506 6.55 15.30 -14.33
CA LEU A 506 6.84 16.47 -13.51
C LEU A 506 8.24 16.36 -12.91
N VAL A 507 9.02 17.44 -13.01
CA VAL A 507 10.36 17.53 -12.42
C VAL A 507 10.35 18.65 -11.38
N GLY A 508 10.25 18.27 -10.10
CA GLY A 508 9.98 19.19 -9.00
C GLY A 508 11.24 19.77 -8.37
N ALA A 509 11.94 20.72 -9.01
CA ALA A 509 13.07 21.41 -8.39
C ALA A 509 12.76 22.91 -8.16
N PRO A 510 12.73 23.44 -6.92
CA PRO A 510 13.39 22.94 -5.71
C PRO A 510 12.53 22.09 -4.77
N SER A 511 11.38 21.58 -5.20
CA SER A 511 10.66 20.51 -4.48
C SER A 511 11.52 19.21 -4.45
N ASN A 512 10.91 18.04 -4.23
CA ASN A 512 11.56 16.76 -4.51
C ASN A 512 11.53 16.45 -6.03
N LEU A 513 12.60 15.88 -6.58
CA LEU A 513 12.75 15.66 -8.03
C LEU A 513 11.60 14.85 -8.66
N PRO A 514 11.11 13.76 -8.03
CA PRO A 514 9.94 13.02 -8.53
C PRO A 514 8.60 13.76 -8.41
N ALA A 515 8.59 14.99 -7.88
CA ALA A 515 7.41 15.82 -7.68
C ALA A 515 6.29 15.16 -6.84
N ILE A 516 6.64 14.24 -5.94
CA ILE A 516 5.69 13.59 -5.02
C ILE A 516 4.98 14.67 -4.18
N GLY A 517 3.65 14.60 -4.17
CA GLY A 517 2.76 15.59 -3.56
C GLY A 517 2.33 16.72 -4.51
N ALA A 518 2.85 16.79 -5.74
CA ALA A 518 2.39 17.77 -6.71
C ALA A 518 0.96 17.44 -7.17
N ARG A 519 0.13 18.49 -7.28
CA ARG A 519 -1.27 18.40 -7.69
C ARG A 519 -1.46 19.02 -9.06
N VAL A 520 -2.26 18.38 -9.90
CA VAL A 520 -2.49 18.79 -11.29
C VAL A 520 -3.98 18.98 -11.53
N GLU A 521 -4.39 20.22 -11.83
CA GLU A 521 -5.72 20.53 -12.34
C GLU A 521 -5.65 20.63 -13.87
N VAL A 522 -6.38 19.78 -14.58
CA VAL A 522 -6.47 19.79 -16.04
C VAL A 522 -7.83 20.30 -16.47
N VAL A 523 -7.86 21.42 -17.20
CA VAL A 523 -9.06 22.03 -17.75
C VAL A 523 -9.15 21.76 -19.26
N GLY A 524 -9.94 20.76 -19.63
CA GLY A 524 -10.28 20.38 -21.00
C GLY A 524 -11.72 20.74 -21.36
N SER A 525 -12.50 19.77 -21.86
CA SER A 525 -13.96 19.92 -21.92
C SER A 525 -14.62 19.87 -20.53
N GLU A 526 -13.96 19.18 -19.61
CA GLU A 526 -14.28 19.03 -18.19
C GLU A 526 -13.00 19.33 -17.38
N THR A 527 -13.14 19.42 -16.06
CA THR A 527 -11.99 19.63 -15.16
C THR A 527 -11.72 18.31 -14.44
N HIS A 528 -10.46 17.87 -14.49
CA HIS A 528 -9.98 16.68 -13.80
C HIS A 528 -8.79 17.04 -12.92
N TYR A 529 -8.66 16.34 -11.81
CA TYR A 529 -7.65 16.52 -10.78
C TYR A 529 -6.85 15.23 -10.64
N TYR A 530 -5.54 15.39 -10.47
CA TYR A 530 -4.59 14.31 -10.29
C TYR A 530 -3.54 14.73 -9.27
N THR A 531 -2.87 13.74 -8.66
CA THR A 531 -1.76 13.96 -7.73
C THR A 531 -0.65 12.96 -8.03
N ILE A 532 0.59 13.39 -7.89
CA ILE A 532 1.75 12.51 -7.98
C ILE A 532 1.99 11.87 -6.60
N HIS A 533 1.89 10.54 -6.54
CA HIS A 533 2.20 9.77 -5.35
C HIS A 533 3.40 8.88 -5.61
N ALA A 534 4.21 8.65 -4.58
CA ALA A 534 5.24 7.62 -4.66
C ALA A 534 4.61 6.23 -4.80
N MET A 535 3.48 5.98 -4.14
CA MET A 535 2.85 4.66 -4.04
C MET A 535 1.35 4.77 -4.30
N GLN A 536 0.79 3.82 -5.04
CA GLN A 536 -0.65 3.71 -5.28
C GLN A 536 -1.13 2.28 -4.95
N GLY A 537 -1.91 2.17 -3.86
CA GLY A 537 -2.43 0.89 -3.37
C GLY A 537 -1.40 0.02 -2.65
N PHE A 538 -1.59 -1.31 -2.61
CA PHE A 538 -0.70 -2.25 -1.92
C PHE A 538 -0.26 -3.43 -2.80
N PRO A 539 1.05 -3.68 -2.95
CA PRO A 539 2.13 -2.70 -3.00
C PRO A 539 2.46 -2.37 -4.47
N GLY A 540 1.98 -1.22 -4.96
CA GLY A 540 2.20 -0.78 -6.33
C GLY A 540 2.76 0.63 -6.40
N GLN A 541 3.61 0.89 -7.38
CA GLN A 541 3.96 2.25 -7.82
C GLN A 541 3.63 2.36 -9.30
N ASN A 542 2.61 3.17 -9.62
CA ASN A 542 2.28 3.50 -10.99
C ASN A 542 3.40 4.37 -11.59
N SER A 543 3.44 4.48 -12.91
CA SER A 543 4.38 5.40 -13.57
C SER A 543 4.19 6.85 -13.10
N ASP A 544 5.29 7.59 -13.01
CA ASP A 544 5.31 9.04 -12.79
C ASP A 544 5.06 9.84 -14.09
N TRP A 545 5.05 9.17 -15.24
CA TRP A 545 4.47 9.70 -16.48
C TRP A 545 2.96 9.53 -16.44
N LEU A 546 2.28 10.59 -16.02
CA LEU A 546 0.85 10.62 -15.75
C LEU A 546 0.04 10.90 -17.03
N PRO A 547 -0.78 9.96 -17.53
CA PRO A 547 -1.78 10.26 -18.55
C PRO A 547 -2.91 11.08 -17.93
N VAL A 548 -3.25 12.20 -18.55
CA VAL A 548 -4.32 13.11 -18.12
C VAL A 548 -5.35 13.30 -19.22
N SER A 549 -6.63 13.23 -18.86
CA SER A 549 -7.75 13.37 -19.79
C SER A 549 -8.02 14.83 -20.15
N LEU A 550 -8.20 15.10 -21.45
CA LEU A 550 -8.69 16.39 -21.95
C LEU A 550 -10.21 16.35 -22.22
N GLY A 551 -10.86 15.23 -21.88
CA GLY A 551 -12.23 14.91 -22.24
C GLY A 551 -12.49 15.00 -23.75
N ASP A 552 -13.60 15.62 -24.13
CA ASP A 552 -14.01 15.84 -25.53
C ASP A 552 -13.19 16.94 -26.26
N SER A 553 -12.26 17.63 -25.59
CA SER A 553 -11.47 18.72 -26.18
C SER A 553 -10.17 18.23 -26.83
N ASP A 554 -9.72 18.87 -27.91
CA ASP A 554 -8.41 18.58 -28.55
C ASP A 554 -7.24 19.22 -27.79
N THR A 555 -7.54 20.19 -26.92
CA THR A 555 -6.57 20.98 -26.16
C THR A 555 -7.11 21.25 -24.76
N GLY A 556 -6.22 21.36 -23.79
CA GLY A 556 -6.56 21.79 -22.44
C GLY A 556 -5.44 22.64 -21.81
N THR A 557 -5.61 22.96 -20.53
CA THR A 557 -4.59 23.65 -19.74
C THR A 557 -4.39 22.90 -18.44
N ALA A 558 -3.16 22.52 -18.14
CA ALA A 558 -2.79 21.96 -16.85
C ALA A 558 -2.22 23.07 -15.95
N THR A 559 -2.73 23.12 -14.72
CA THR A 559 -2.21 23.95 -13.63
C THR A 559 -1.60 23.02 -12.59
N ILE A 560 -0.29 23.14 -12.38
CA ILE A 560 0.47 22.31 -11.45
C ILE A 560 0.69 23.14 -10.18
N THR A 561 0.26 22.62 -9.03
CA THR A 561 0.62 23.14 -7.71
C THR A 561 1.71 22.25 -7.16
N TRP A 562 2.91 22.81 -7.02
CA TRP A 562 4.10 22.09 -6.56
C TRP A 562 4.13 22.01 -5.02
N PRO A 563 4.81 21.00 -4.43
CA PRO A 563 5.02 20.92 -2.98
C PRO A 563 5.61 22.20 -2.37
N SER A 564 6.48 22.90 -3.11
CA SER A 564 7.03 24.21 -2.69
C SER A 564 5.98 25.34 -2.55
N GLY A 565 4.76 25.12 -3.03
CA GLY A 565 3.71 26.12 -3.20
C GLY A 565 3.83 26.96 -4.47
N ALA A 566 4.81 26.68 -5.34
CA ALA A 566 4.87 27.27 -6.67
C ALA A 566 3.67 26.80 -7.53
N VAL A 567 3.36 27.55 -8.59
CA VAL A 567 2.32 27.18 -9.56
C VAL A 567 2.84 27.36 -10.98
N SER A 568 2.72 26.30 -11.78
CA SER A 568 3.02 26.29 -13.22
C SER A 568 1.75 26.11 -14.04
N GLU A 569 1.72 26.67 -15.25
CA GLU A 569 0.60 26.52 -16.18
C GLU A 569 1.13 26.16 -17.57
N VAL A 570 0.58 25.10 -18.17
CA VAL A 570 0.99 24.60 -19.49
C VAL A 570 -0.23 24.30 -20.37
N GLU A 571 -0.11 24.59 -21.66
CA GLU A 571 -1.12 24.18 -22.66
C GLU A 571 -0.82 22.74 -23.09
N LEU A 572 -1.85 21.90 -23.08
CA LEU A 572 -1.78 20.50 -23.48
C LEU A 572 -2.60 20.27 -24.75
N ILE A 573 -2.14 19.36 -25.59
CA ILE A 573 -2.80 18.88 -26.80
C ILE A 573 -2.92 17.36 -26.71
N VAL A 574 -4.02 16.78 -27.20
CA VAL A 574 -4.18 15.32 -27.25
C VAL A 574 -2.97 14.67 -27.96
N GLY A 575 -2.38 13.67 -27.31
CA GLY A 575 -1.19 12.94 -27.77
C GLY A 575 0.14 13.62 -27.45
N ASP A 576 0.14 14.72 -26.69
CA ASP A 576 1.37 15.27 -26.12
C ASP A 576 1.97 14.28 -25.11
N ARG A 577 3.30 14.16 -25.09
CA ARG A 577 4.08 13.58 -24.00
C ARG A 577 5.14 14.60 -23.60
N VAL A 578 4.96 15.23 -22.43
CA VAL A 578 5.70 16.45 -22.06
C VAL A 578 6.28 16.38 -20.66
N GLU A 579 7.54 16.76 -20.55
CA GLU A 579 8.21 17.04 -19.28
C GLU A 579 7.96 18.50 -18.87
N ILE A 580 7.61 18.71 -17.60
CA ILE A 580 7.28 20.01 -17.04
C ILE A 580 8.15 20.22 -15.80
N GLU A 581 9.01 21.22 -15.85
CA GLU A 581 9.82 21.65 -14.71
C GLU A 581 9.09 22.73 -13.89
N GLU A 582 9.30 22.72 -12.58
CA GLU A 582 8.95 23.81 -11.65
C GLU A 582 9.69 25.13 -11.99
#